data_AF-A0A7S1QL82-F1
#
_entry.id   AF-A0A7S1QL82-F1
#
_cell.length_a   1.000
_cell.length_b   1.000
_cell.length_c   1.000
_cell.angle_alpha   90.00
_cell.angle_beta   90.00
_cell.angle_gamma   90.00
#
_symmetry.space_group_name_H-M   'P 1'
#
loop_
_entity.id
_entity.type
_entity.pdbx_description
1 polymer ?
#
loop_
_entity_poly.entity_id
_entity_poly.type
_entity_poly.pdbx_seq_one_letter_code
_entity_poly.pdbx_strand_id
1 'polypeptide(L)'
;GSRGGRAPAGPSSGDSDCSKSPQEIVKWVLSLPESHVPEKARNQLAAIIEEQRLGGGQFSQYVQQVPPEVCAPKHAMKLKAAWANVLKEAALAAVALANLANQPKQKATMIVV
;
A
#
# COMPACT_ATOMS: atom_id res chain seq x y z
N GLY A 1 27.23 24.38 32.60
CA GLY A 1 27.25 23.21 31.72
C GLY A 1 26.33 22.16 32.29
N SER A 2 25.34 21.70 31.51
CA SER A 2 24.54 20.51 31.82
C SER A 2 24.17 19.82 30.52
N ARG A 3 24.52 18.53 30.44
CA ARG A 3 24.25 17.59 29.36
C ARG A 3 22.81 17.05 29.46
N GLY A 4 22.29 16.57 28.33
CA GLY A 4 21.13 15.65 28.26
C GLY A 4 19.98 16.26 27.47
N GLY A 5 19.34 15.59 26.52
CA GLY A 5 19.42 14.20 26.13
C GLY A 5 18.85 14.00 24.72
N ARG A 6 19.28 12.89 24.14
CA ARG A 6 18.95 12.36 22.83
C ARG A 6 17.43 12.14 22.74
N ALA A 7 16.72 12.96 21.99
CA ALA A 7 15.37 12.58 21.54
C ALA A 7 15.55 11.48 20.49
N PRO A 8 14.79 10.36 20.56
CA PRO A 8 14.80 9.39 19.48
C PRO A 8 14.23 10.09 18.26
N ALA A 9 15.01 10.18 17.19
CA ALA A 9 14.44 10.32 15.86
C ALA A 9 13.53 9.10 15.70
N GLY A 10 12.22 9.29 15.92
CA GLY A 10 11.23 8.32 15.51
C GLY A 10 11.50 7.98 14.05
N PRO A 11 11.21 6.75 13.60
CA PRO A 11 11.31 6.46 12.19
C PRO A 11 10.43 7.50 11.49
N SER A 12 11.09 8.44 10.79
CA SER A 12 10.41 9.28 9.84
C SER A 12 9.64 8.30 8.99
N SER A 13 8.32 8.40 9.07
CA SER A 13 7.38 7.76 8.15
C SER A 13 7.70 8.30 6.77
N GLY A 14 8.80 7.80 6.21
CA GLY A 14 9.12 7.91 4.81
C GLY A 14 8.01 7.16 4.14
N ASP A 15 7.14 7.95 3.53
CA ASP A 15 6.38 7.63 2.32
C ASP A 15 6.50 6.14 2.01
N SER A 16 5.47 5.38 2.41
CA SER A 16 5.32 4.00 1.96
C SER A 16 5.09 4.09 0.45
N ASP A 17 6.16 4.32 -0.28
CA ASP A 17 6.26 4.29 -1.73
C ASP A 17 5.90 2.87 -2.08
N CYS A 18 4.62 2.69 -2.37
CA CYS A 18 4.05 1.39 -2.55
C CYS A 18 4.77 0.80 -3.77
N SER A 19 5.72 -0.11 -3.55
CA SER A 19 6.62 -0.63 -4.59
C SER A 19 5.91 -1.54 -5.60
N LYS A 20 4.58 -1.45 -5.69
CA LYS A 20 3.74 -2.18 -6.61
C LYS A 20 4.03 -1.70 -8.02
N SER A 21 4.37 -2.65 -8.88
CA SER A 21 4.58 -2.39 -10.30
C SER A 21 3.26 -2.02 -10.98
N PRO A 22 3.26 -1.22 -12.07
CA PRO A 22 2.03 -0.84 -12.78
C PRO A 22 1.17 -2.05 -13.17
N GLN A 23 1.79 -3.18 -13.55
CA GLN A 23 1.11 -4.43 -13.87
C GLN A 23 0.36 -5.05 -12.68
N GLU A 24 0.91 -4.93 -11.47
CA GLU A 24 0.24 -5.40 -10.25
C GLU A 24 -0.94 -4.51 -9.88
N ILE A 25 -0.83 -3.21 -10.16
CA ILE A 25 -1.92 -2.27 -9.94
C ILE A 25 -3.04 -2.53 -10.95
N VAL A 26 -2.72 -2.77 -12.22
CA VAL A 26 -3.71 -3.19 -13.24
C VAL A 26 -4.42 -4.47 -12.82
N LYS A 27 -3.66 -5.52 -12.44
CA LYS A 27 -4.24 -6.76 -11.92
C LYS A 27 -5.14 -6.53 -10.72
N TRP A 28 -4.74 -5.64 -9.81
CA TRP A 28 -5.54 -5.27 -8.65
C TRP A 28 -6.81 -4.52 -9.03
N VAL A 29 -6.74 -3.56 -9.95
CA VAL A 29 -7.92 -2.82 -10.43
C VAL A 29 -8.92 -3.77 -11.10
N LEU A 30 -8.43 -4.73 -11.89
CA LEU A 30 -9.27 -5.74 -12.54
C LEU A 30 -9.85 -6.76 -11.55
N SER A 31 -9.18 -7.03 -10.42
CA SER A 31 -9.71 -7.92 -9.39
C SER A 31 -10.75 -7.27 -8.47
N LEU A 32 -10.90 -5.94 -8.52
CA LEU A 32 -11.96 -5.25 -7.79
C LEU A 32 -13.34 -5.69 -8.30
N PRO A 33 -14.31 -5.96 -7.41
CA PRO A 33 -15.65 -6.34 -7.81
C PRO A 33 -16.40 -5.15 -8.43
N GLU A 34 -17.34 -5.45 -9.33
CA GLU A 34 -18.16 -4.42 -10.01
C GLU A 34 -18.98 -3.57 -9.05
N SER A 35 -19.33 -4.11 -7.88
CA SER A 35 -20.01 -3.39 -6.79
C SER A 35 -19.16 -2.26 -6.18
N HIS A 36 -17.83 -2.30 -6.36
CA HIS A 36 -16.92 -1.23 -5.96
C HIS A 36 -16.65 -0.27 -7.12
N VAL A 37 -16.20 -0.81 -8.25
CA VAL A 37 -15.85 -0.04 -9.45
C VAL A 37 -16.45 -0.76 -10.67
N PRO A 38 -17.30 -0.10 -11.48
CA PRO A 38 -17.93 -0.73 -12.63
C PRO A 38 -16.88 -1.16 -13.66
N GLU A 39 -17.18 -2.19 -14.46
CA GLU A 39 -16.26 -2.75 -15.46
C GLU A 39 -15.66 -1.71 -16.39
N LYS A 40 -16.48 -0.78 -16.88
CA LYS A 40 -16.03 0.32 -17.74
C LYS A 40 -14.94 1.17 -17.08
N ALA A 41 -15.11 1.49 -15.81
CA ALA A 41 -14.12 2.27 -15.06
C ALA A 41 -12.88 1.44 -14.74
N ARG A 42 -12.99 0.12 -14.46
CA ARG A 42 -11.83 -0.77 -14.27
C ARG A 42 -10.97 -0.83 -15.53
N ASN A 43 -11.59 -1.01 -16.69
CA ASN A 43 -10.89 -1.05 -17.97
C ASN A 43 -10.25 0.29 -18.32
N GLN A 44 -10.93 1.42 -18.06
CA GLN A 44 -10.33 2.74 -18.26
C GLN A 44 -9.16 3.01 -17.31
N LEU A 45 -9.30 2.67 -16.03
CA LEU A 45 -8.21 2.79 -15.05
C LEU A 45 -7.02 1.91 -15.45
N ALA A 46 -7.26 0.66 -15.86
CA ALA A 46 -6.22 -0.23 -16.35
C ALA A 46 -5.48 0.37 -17.56
N ALA A 47 -6.22 0.86 -18.56
CA ALA A 47 -5.65 1.50 -19.74
C ALA A 47 -4.77 2.72 -19.37
N ILE A 48 -5.24 3.58 -18.45
CA ILE A 48 -4.47 4.76 -18.00
C ILE A 48 -3.20 4.35 -17.25
N ILE A 49 -3.28 3.30 -16.42
CA ILE A 49 -2.12 2.79 -15.66
C ILE A 49 -1.09 2.18 -16.60
N GLU A 50 -1.52 1.45 -17.64
CA GLU A 50 -0.61 0.88 -18.64
C GLU A 50 0.00 1.95 -19.54
N GLU A 51 -0.80 2.90 -20.01
CA GLU A 51 -0.37 4.00 -20.89
C GLU A 51 0.63 4.92 -20.18
N GLN A 52 0.33 5.35 -18.96
CA GLN A 52 1.20 6.25 -18.20
C GLN A 52 2.21 5.53 -17.30
N ARG A 53 2.22 4.18 -17.31
CA ARG A 53 3.03 3.34 -16.43
C ARG A 53 2.98 3.81 -14.96
N LEU A 54 1.78 4.04 -14.46
CA LEU A 54 1.58 4.55 -13.10
C LEU A 54 2.02 3.50 -12.08
N GLY A 55 3.14 3.73 -11.40
CA GLY A 55 3.58 2.96 -10.23
C GLY A 55 2.76 3.31 -8.98
N GLY A 56 3.00 2.63 -7.86
CA GLY A 56 2.17 2.77 -6.66
C GLY A 56 2.09 4.19 -6.09
N GLY A 57 3.18 4.95 -6.10
CA GLY A 57 3.17 6.37 -5.71
C GLY A 57 2.32 7.24 -6.64
N GLN A 58 2.54 7.13 -7.95
CA GLN A 58 1.79 7.89 -8.95
C GLN A 58 0.30 7.52 -8.98
N PHE A 59 -0.02 6.23 -8.84
CA PHE A 59 -1.40 5.77 -8.76
C PHE A 59 -2.09 6.28 -7.48
N SER A 60 -1.38 6.35 -6.35
CA SER A 60 -1.92 6.93 -5.11
C SER A 60 -2.30 8.40 -5.27
N GLN A 61 -1.52 9.17 -6.04
CA GLN A 61 -1.83 10.56 -6.36
C GLN A 61 -2.95 10.67 -7.38
N TYR A 62 -2.94 9.80 -8.40
CA TYR A 62 -3.98 9.73 -9.42
C TYR A 62 -5.35 9.41 -8.82
N VAL A 63 -5.43 8.40 -7.94
CA VAL A 63 -6.67 8.01 -7.26
C VAL A 63 -7.26 9.15 -6.43
N GLN A 64 -6.43 10.06 -5.90
CA GLN A 64 -6.90 11.27 -5.21
C GLN A 64 -7.60 12.26 -6.16
N GLN A 65 -7.11 12.37 -7.39
CA GLN A 65 -7.57 13.32 -8.42
C GLN A 65 -8.38 12.66 -9.54
N VAL A 66 -8.82 11.40 -9.38
CA VAL A 66 -9.55 10.66 -10.42
C VAL A 66 -10.71 11.53 -10.95
N PRO A 67 -10.72 11.83 -12.25
CA PRO A 67 -11.76 12.64 -12.83
C PRO A 67 -13.08 11.86 -12.83
N PRO A 68 -14.22 12.54 -12.62
CA PRO A 68 -15.53 11.90 -12.56
C PRO A 68 -15.93 11.24 -13.89
N GLU A 69 -15.30 11.63 -15.01
CA GLU A 69 -15.46 11.01 -16.33
C GLU A 69 -14.88 9.60 -16.41
N VAL A 70 -13.81 9.31 -15.66
CA VAL A 70 -13.17 7.98 -15.61
C VAL A 70 -13.84 7.10 -14.56
N CYS A 71 -14.16 7.68 -13.40
CA CYS A 71 -14.85 6.96 -12.34
C CYS A 71 -15.78 7.90 -11.59
N ALA A 72 -17.07 7.57 -11.56
CA ALA A 72 -18.04 8.42 -10.86
C ALA A 72 -17.66 8.59 -9.38
N PRO A 73 -17.94 9.76 -8.75
CA PRO A 73 -17.44 10.09 -7.40
C PRO A 73 -17.76 9.03 -6.34
N LYS A 74 -18.93 8.39 -6.43
CA LYS A 74 -19.36 7.30 -5.54
C LYS A 74 -18.43 6.08 -5.59
N HIS A 75 -17.94 5.75 -6.78
CA HIS A 75 -17.00 4.64 -7.01
C HIS A 75 -15.55 5.07 -6.74
N ALA A 76 -15.20 6.32 -7.04
CA ALA A 76 -13.90 6.89 -6.73
C ALA A 76 -13.61 6.90 -5.21
N MET A 77 -14.59 7.22 -4.35
CA MET A 77 -14.42 7.11 -2.89
C MET A 77 -14.15 5.67 -2.44
N LYS A 78 -14.85 4.70 -3.04
CA LYS A 78 -14.65 3.28 -2.77
C LYS A 78 -13.29 2.78 -3.25
N LEU A 79 -12.85 3.22 -4.43
CA LEU A 79 -11.51 2.95 -4.96
C LEU A 79 -10.43 3.53 -4.04
N LYS A 80 -10.58 4.78 -3.59
CA LYS A 80 -9.70 5.43 -2.60
C LYS A 80 -9.59 4.62 -1.32
N ALA A 81 -10.72 4.19 -0.76
CA ALA A 81 -10.75 3.39 0.47
C ALA A 81 -10.11 2.00 0.28
N ALA A 82 -10.42 1.32 -0.82
CA ALA A 82 -9.83 0.03 -1.15
C ALA A 82 -8.32 0.14 -1.36
N TRP A 83 -7.85 1.18 -2.06
CA TRP A 83 -6.43 1.45 -2.25
C TRP A 83 -5.73 1.79 -0.93
N ALA A 84 -6.35 2.59 -0.06
CA ALA A 84 -5.80 2.86 1.27
C ALA A 84 -5.65 1.59 2.12
N ASN A 85 -6.54 0.60 1.97
CA ASN A 85 -6.38 -0.69 2.62
C ASN A 85 -5.20 -1.48 2.02
N VAL A 86 -5.01 -1.46 0.69
CA VAL A 86 -3.83 -2.07 0.05
C VAL A 86 -2.54 -1.46 0.57
N LEU A 87 -2.47 -0.14 0.73
CA LEU A 87 -1.29 0.54 1.30
C LEU A 87 -1.03 0.09 2.74
N LYS A 88 -2.09 -0.04 3.55
CA LYS A 88 -1.98 -0.53 4.94
C LYS A 88 -1.56 -2.01 4.99
N GLU A 89 -2.12 -2.86 4.14
CA GLU A 89 -1.75 -4.27 4.05
C GLU A 89 -0.31 -4.44 3.56
N ALA A 90 0.14 -3.64 2.59
CA ALA A 90 1.52 -3.65 2.13
C ALA A 90 2.49 -3.23 3.26
N ALA A 91 2.13 -2.20 4.05
CA ALA A 91 2.92 -1.78 5.20
C ALA A 91 2.98 -2.86 6.29
N LEU A 92 1.85 -3.54 6.57
CA LEU A 92 1.80 -4.64 7.53
C LEU A 92 2.56 -5.89 7.04
N ALA A 93 2.47 -6.22 5.75
CA ALA A 93 3.20 -7.33 5.14
C ALA A 93 4.71 -7.10 5.24
N ALA A 94 5.19 -5.88 4.99
CA ALA A 94 6.60 -5.52 5.15
C ALA A 94 7.08 -5.68 6.61
N VAL A 95 6.26 -5.28 7.58
CA VAL A 95 6.57 -5.44 9.02
C VAL A 95 6.54 -6.91 9.45
N ALA A 96 5.60 -7.71 8.93
CA ALA A 96 5.53 -9.14 9.20
C ALA A 96 6.75 -9.91 8.64
N LEU A 97 7.22 -9.54 7.44
CA LEU A 97 8.43 -10.09 6.85
C LEU A 97 9.68 -9.70 7.66
N ALA A 98 9.77 -8.45 8.11
CA ALA A 98 10.84 -7.97 8.98
C ALA A 98 10.85 -8.69 10.34
N ASN A 99 9.67 -8.97 10.92
CA ASN A 99 9.56 -9.74 12.16
C ASN A 99 9.91 -11.22 11.98
N LEU A 100 9.58 -11.83 10.84
CA LEU A 100 9.97 -13.21 10.53
C LEU A 100 11.49 -13.36 10.41
N ALA A 101 12.17 -12.39 9.79
CA ALA A 101 13.62 -12.34 9.66
C ALA A 101 14.34 -12.13 11.00
N ASN A 102 13.65 -11.62 12.02
CA ASN A 102 14.22 -11.28 13.32
C ASN A 102 13.83 -12.26 14.43
N GLN A 103 13.42 -13.49 14.11
CA GLN A 103 13.17 -14.51 15.15
C GLN A 103 14.45 -14.71 16.00
N PRO A 104 14.43 -14.34 17.31
CA PRO A 104 15.48 -14.76 18.20
C PRO A 104 15.32 -16.27 18.37
N LYS A 105 16.29 -17.04 17.88
CA LYS A 105 16.45 -18.48 18.18
C LYS A 105 16.38 -18.63 19.70
N GLN A 106 15.21 -18.98 20.24
CA GLN A 106 15.06 -19.28 21.66
C GLN A 106 15.89 -20.53 21.92
N LYS A 107 17.10 -20.34 22.47
CA LYS A 107 17.96 -21.42 22.93
C LYS A 107 17.22 -22.11 24.07
N ALA A 108 16.89 -23.37 23.85
CA ALA A 108 16.28 -24.27 24.80
C ALA A 108 16.96 -24.15 26.18
N THR A 109 16.19 -23.75 27.19
CA THR A 109 16.62 -23.80 28.58
C THR A 109 16.50 -25.26 29.04
N MET A 110 17.63 -25.93 29.20
CA MET A 110 17.72 -27.20 29.93
C MET A 110 17.18 -27.01 31.35
N ILE A 111 16.16 -27.77 31.72
CA ILE A 111 15.83 -28.01 33.12
C ILE A 111 16.67 -29.21 33.55
N VAL A 112 17.63 -28.99 34.45
CA VAL A 112 18.34 -30.07 35.17
C VAL A 112 17.41 -30.54 36.29
N VAL A 113 17.22 -31.86 36.35
CA VAL A 113 16.44 -32.59 37.37
C VAL A 113 17.25 -32.77 38.65
#